data_AF-A0A7C9DVW1-F1
#
_entry.id   AF-A0A7C9DVW1-F1
#
_cell.length_a   1.000
_cell.length_b   1.000
_cell.length_c   1.000
_cell.angle_alpha   90.00
_cell.angle_beta   90.00
_cell.angle_gamma   90.00
#
_symmetry.space_group_name_H-M   'P 1'
#
loop_
_entity.id
_entity.type
_entity.pdbx_description
1 polymer ?
#
loop_
_entity_poly.entity_id
_entity_poly.type
_entity_poly.pdbx_seq_one_letter_code
_entity_poly.pdbx_strand_id
1 'polypeptide(L)'
;TSLITGEKWMREVLTGHHIRCVNAFRMEPHLFLKLCEELSVSYGLKLSRKTSIIEKVGIFLYTVATGVSNGVLMERFQRSGDTISRVFHEVLNVIANRESVCLAHDIIRPRD
;
A
#
# COMPACT_ATOMS: atom_id res chain seq x y z
N THR A 1 16.69 -8.01 12.57
CA THR A 1 16.19 -7.32 11.35
C THR A 1 15.47 -6.06 11.79
N SER A 2 15.96 -4.88 11.41
CA SER A 2 15.47 -3.59 11.93
C SER A 2 14.08 -3.28 11.37
N LEU A 3 13.10 -3.04 12.23
CA LEU A 3 11.70 -2.72 11.86
C LEU A 3 11.54 -1.33 11.22
N ILE A 4 12.59 -0.52 11.25
CA ILE A 4 12.53 0.93 11.00
C ILE A 4 12.71 1.28 9.52
N THR A 5 13.28 0.41 8.70
CA THR A 5 13.72 0.77 7.33
C THR A 5 12.58 0.97 6.35
N GLY A 6 11.58 0.08 6.31
CA GLY A 6 10.40 0.25 5.44
C GLY A 6 9.58 1.50 5.81
N GLU A 7 9.32 1.69 7.10
CA GLU A 7 8.59 2.87 7.59
C GLU A 7 9.37 4.17 7.38
N LYS A 8 10.69 4.16 7.60
CA LYS A 8 11.56 5.30 7.33
C LYS A 8 11.54 5.68 5.85
N TRP A 9 11.64 4.70 4.95
CA TRP A 9 11.54 4.95 3.52
C TRP A 9 10.19 5.55 3.14
N MET A 10 9.09 5.01 3.68
CA MET A 10 7.75 5.57 3.47
C MET A 10 7.69 7.04 3.91
N ARG A 11 8.24 7.35 5.09
CA ARG A 11 8.32 8.73 5.59
C ARG A 11 9.10 9.62 4.62
N GLU A 12 10.27 9.20 4.17
CA GLU A 12 11.09 9.97 3.23
C GLU A 12 10.40 10.23 1.88
N VAL A 13 9.62 9.27 1.38
CA VAL A 13 8.86 9.42 0.13
C VAL A 13 7.68 10.37 0.32
N LEU A 14 6.99 10.31 1.47
CA LEU A 14 5.79 11.10 1.75
C LEU A 14 6.08 12.53 2.21
N THR A 15 7.18 12.75 2.94
CA THR A 15 7.58 14.09 3.42
C THR A 15 8.60 14.78 2.52
N GLY A 16 9.17 14.04 1.56
CA GLY A 16 10.12 14.57 0.60
C GLY A 16 9.44 15.39 -0.51
N HIS A 17 10.19 15.66 -1.59
CA HIS A 17 9.65 16.33 -2.76
C HIS A 17 8.50 15.50 -3.37
N HIS A 18 7.36 16.14 -3.66
CA HIS A 18 6.11 15.49 -4.11
C HIS A 18 6.31 14.50 -5.26
N ILE A 19 7.22 14.80 -6.20
CA ILE A 19 7.55 13.92 -7.33
C ILE A 19 8.04 12.52 -6.91
N ARG A 20 8.62 12.37 -5.71
CA ARG A 20 9.07 11.06 -5.20
C ARG A 20 7.88 10.15 -4.96
N CYS A 21 6.82 10.67 -4.36
CA CYS A 21 5.58 9.94 -4.13
C CYS A 21 4.90 9.60 -5.45
N VAL A 22 4.84 10.54 -6.40
CA VAL A 22 4.29 10.30 -7.74
C VAL A 22 5.09 9.23 -8.48
N ASN A 23 6.41 9.25 -8.41
CA ASN A 23 7.26 8.25 -9.05
C ASN A 23 7.13 6.87 -8.40
N ALA A 24 6.99 6.81 -7.07
CA ALA A 24 6.89 5.55 -6.33
C ALA A 24 5.50 4.92 -6.40
N PHE A 25 4.44 5.72 -6.30
CA PHE A 25 3.07 5.25 -6.07
C PHE A 25 2.06 5.71 -7.13
N ARG A 26 2.48 6.50 -8.12
CA ARG A 26 1.62 7.11 -9.16
C ARG A 26 0.53 8.03 -8.61
N MET A 27 0.76 8.60 -7.43
CA MET A 27 -0.16 9.52 -6.78
C MET A 27 0.58 10.55 -5.93
N GLU A 28 -0.08 11.67 -5.68
CA GLU A 28 0.43 12.71 -4.79
C GLU A 28 0.36 12.26 -3.31
N PRO A 29 1.25 12.78 -2.44
CA PRO A 29 1.33 12.33 -1.04
C PRO A 29 0.02 12.43 -0.27
N HIS A 30 -0.74 13.50 -0.50
CA HIS A 30 -2.01 13.71 0.20
C HIS A 30 -3.10 12.72 -0.24
N LEU A 31 -3.15 12.37 -1.54
CA LEU A 31 -4.04 11.33 -2.06
C LEU A 31 -3.66 9.95 -1.52
N PHE A 32 -2.37 9.67 -1.40
CA PHE A 32 -1.88 8.43 -0.79
C PHE A 32 -2.35 8.29 0.66
N LEU A 33 -2.22 9.33 1.46
CA LEU A 33 -2.66 9.31 2.86
C LEU A 33 -4.17 9.16 2.97
N LYS A 34 -4.93 9.85 2.10
CA LYS A 34 -6.39 9.71 2.04
C LYS A 34 -6.81 8.28 1.69
N LEU A 35 -6.14 7.65 0.72
CA LEU A 35 -6.38 6.24 0.38
C LEU A 35 -6.10 5.32 1.58
N CYS A 36 -5.01 5.56 2.32
CA CYS A 36 -4.69 4.77 3.51
C CYS A 36 -5.79 4.87 4.57
N GLU A 37 -6.29 6.08 4.82
CA GLU A 37 -7.40 6.32 5.75
C GLU A 37 -8.67 5.62 5.30
N GLU A 38 -9.04 5.79 4.02
CA GLU A 38 -10.25 5.19 3.44
C GLU A 38 -10.22 3.66 3.48
N LEU A 39 -9.10 3.04 3.09
CA LEU A 39 -8.93 1.59 3.19
C LEU A 39 -8.99 1.08 4.63
N SER A 40 -8.50 1.87 5.59
CA SER A 40 -8.55 1.51 7.00
C SER A 40 -9.95 1.62 7.60
N VAL A 41 -10.66 2.72 7.30
CA VAL A 41 -11.94 3.07 7.94
C VAL A 41 -13.10 2.34 7.26
N SER A 42 -13.15 2.38 5.93
CA SER A 42 -14.31 1.91 5.16
C SER A 42 -14.19 0.45 4.74
N TYR A 43 -12.96 -0.03 4.51
CA TYR A 43 -12.74 -1.34 3.90
C TYR A 43 -11.97 -2.33 4.81
N GLY A 44 -11.73 -1.95 6.06
CA GLY A 44 -11.25 -2.86 7.11
C GLY A 44 -9.78 -3.27 7.00
N LEU A 45 -8.93 -2.50 6.30
CA LEU A 45 -7.49 -2.75 6.24
C LEU A 45 -6.86 -2.47 7.62
N LYS A 46 -6.46 -3.54 8.32
CA LYS A 46 -5.89 -3.45 9.67
C LYS A 46 -4.37 -3.37 9.64
N LEU A 47 -3.78 -2.63 10.58
CA LEU A 47 -2.36 -2.72 10.89
C LEU A 47 -2.01 -4.13 11.40
N SER A 48 -0.77 -4.57 11.18
CA SER A 48 -0.24 -5.80 11.78
C SER A 48 0.83 -5.45 12.81
N ARG A 49 1.27 -6.43 13.62
CA ARG A 49 2.28 -6.23 14.67
C ARG A 49 3.57 -5.56 14.17
N LYS A 50 3.89 -5.72 12.88
CA LYS A 50 5.13 -5.21 12.28
C LYS A 50 4.89 -4.29 11.10
N THR A 51 3.71 -4.22 10.49
CA THR A 51 3.48 -3.46 9.25
C THR A 51 2.33 -2.48 9.45
N SER A 52 2.61 -1.19 9.30
CA SER A 52 1.59 -0.14 9.36
C SER A 52 0.71 -0.15 8.10
N ILE A 53 -0.47 0.48 8.17
CA ILE A 53 -1.35 0.63 7.00
C ILE A 53 -0.62 1.36 5.86
N ILE A 54 0.10 2.44 6.18
CA ILE A 54 0.92 3.20 5.24
C ILE A 54 1.92 2.30 4.53
N GLU A 55 2.64 1.46 5.27
CA GLU A 55 3.62 0.55 4.68
C GLU A 55 2.95 -0.54 3.86
N LYS A 56 1.79 -1.06 4.28
CA LYS A 56 1.02 -2.05 3.50
C LYS A 56 0.59 -1.51 2.15
N VAL A 57 -0.07 -0.35 2.15
CA VAL A 57 -0.51 0.34 0.94
C VAL A 57 0.70 0.75 0.09
N GLY A 58 1.79 1.19 0.73
CA GLY A 58 3.05 1.52 0.06
C GLY A 58 3.68 0.34 -0.67
N ILE A 59 3.74 -0.84 -0.04
CA ILE A 59 4.22 -2.08 -0.68
C ILE A 59 3.36 -2.41 -1.90
N PHE A 60 2.03 -2.42 -1.73
CA PHE A 60 1.11 -2.74 -2.82
C PHE A 60 1.26 -1.76 -4.00
N LEU A 61 1.16 -0.45 -3.73
CA LEU A 61 1.24 0.57 -4.77
C LEU A 61 2.61 0.59 -5.46
N TYR A 62 3.70 0.45 -4.72
CA TYR A 62 5.02 0.37 -5.31
C TYR A 62 5.15 -0.84 -6.25
N THR A 63 4.58 -1.99 -5.85
CA THR A 63 4.57 -3.21 -6.67
C THR A 63 3.84 -2.98 -8.00
N VAL A 64 2.61 -2.47 -7.96
CA VAL A 64 1.82 -2.24 -9.19
C VAL A 64 2.32 -1.07 -10.03
N ALA A 65 2.91 -0.05 -9.41
CA ALA A 65 3.43 1.14 -10.10
C ALA A 65 4.75 0.90 -10.87
N THR A 66 5.55 -0.06 -10.39
CA THR A 66 6.91 -0.29 -10.90
C THR A 66 7.13 -1.69 -11.46
N GLY A 67 6.26 -2.66 -11.14
CA GLY A 67 6.37 -4.04 -11.64
C GLY A 67 7.60 -4.79 -11.12
N VAL A 68 8.17 -4.39 -9.98
CA VAL A 68 9.37 -4.99 -9.41
C VAL A 68 9.09 -6.37 -8.79
N SER A 69 10.13 -7.20 -8.70
CA SER A 69 10.04 -8.53 -8.10
C SER A 69 9.92 -8.50 -6.57
N ASN A 70 9.39 -9.58 -5.99
CA ASN A 70 9.33 -9.75 -4.54
C ASN A 70 10.69 -9.60 -3.86
N GLY A 71 11.79 -10.01 -4.50
CA GLY A 71 13.15 -9.85 -3.94
C GLY A 71 13.54 -8.37 -3.76
N VAL A 72 13.19 -7.52 -4.73
CA VAL A 72 13.44 -6.07 -4.64
C VAL A 72 12.60 -5.44 -3.52
N LEU A 73 11.37 -5.89 -3.35
CA LEU A 73 10.48 -5.43 -2.26
C LEU A 73 11.00 -5.87 -0.89
N MET A 74 11.45 -7.12 -0.78
CA MET A 74 12.06 -7.65 0.44
C MET A 74 13.24 -6.80 0.88
N GLU A 75 14.14 -6.47 -0.04
CA GLU A 75 15.30 -5.62 0.25
C GLU A 75 14.89 -4.18 0.58
N ARG A 76 13.98 -3.59 -0.18
CA ARG A 76 13.56 -2.20 0.04
C ARG A 76 12.87 -1.99 1.38
N PHE A 77 11.90 -2.84 1.69
CA PHE A 77 11.11 -2.73 2.92
C PHE A 77 11.70 -3.52 4.09
N GLN A 78 12.78 -4.28 3.85
CA GLN A 78 13.44 -5.17 4.80
C GLN A 78 12.46 -6.15 5.46
N ARG A 79 11.58 -6.73 4.63
CA ARG A 79 10.56 -7.71 5.04
C ARG A 79 10.84 -9.07 4.44
N SER A 80 10.35 -10.12 5.08
CA SER A 80 10.37 -11.46 4.48
C SER A 80 9.47 -11.49 3.24
N GLY A 81 9.80 -12.34 2.28
CA GLY A 81 8.99 -12.51 1.06
C GLY A 81 7.56 -12.98 1.37
N ASP A 82 7.40 -13.78 2.42
CA ASP A 82 6.11 -14.16 2.99
C ASP A 82 5.31 -12.93 3.48
N THR A 83 5.96 -11.97 4.15
CA THR A 83 5.31 -10.72 4.57
C THR A 83 4.92 -9.87 3.36
N ILE A 84 5.81 -9.70 2.39
CA ILE A 84 5.51 -8.96 1.16
C ILE A 84 4.29 -9.56 0.44
N SER A 85 4.30 -10.89 0.25
CA SER A 85 3.23 -11.60 -0.45
C SER A 85 1.91 -11.49 0.30
N ARG A 86 1.89 -11.70 1.62
CA ARG A 86 0.68 -11.56 2.43
C ARG A 86 0.12 -10.14 2.41
N VAL A 87 0.97 -9.14 2.58
CA VAL A 87 0.56 -7.73 2.55
C VAL A 87 -0.03 -7.37 1.19
N PHE A 88 0.58 -7.83 0.10
CA PHE A 88 0.06 -7.60 -1.25
C PHE A 88 -1.37 -8.13 -1.40
N HIS A 89 -1.62 -9.38 -0.99
CA HIS A 89 -2.95 -9.99 -1.08
C HIS A 89 -3.96 -9.37 -0.11
N GLU A 90 -3.54 -8.96 1.09
CA GLU A 90 -4.41 -8.24 2.04
C GLU A 90 -4.94 -6.95 1.43
N VAL A 91 -4.07 -6.14 0.82
CA VAL A 91 -4.48 -4.87 0.18
C VAL A 91 -5.30 -5.14 -1.08
N LEU A 92 -4.90 -6.12 -1.90
CA LEU A 92 -5.65 -6.51 -3.10
C LEU A 92 -7.10 -6.92 -2.75
N ASN A 93 -7.28 -7.71 -1.69
CA ASN A 93 -8.60 -8.16 -1.28
C ASN A 93 -9.52 -7.00 -0.86
N VAL A 94 -8.98 -6.01 -0.16
CA VAL A 94 -9.72 -4.82 0.25
C VAL A 94 -10.10 -3.94 -0.96
N ILE A 95 -9.25 -3.90 -1.99
CA ILE A 95 -9.48 -3.08 -3.18
C ILE A 95 -10.43 -3.75 -4.18
N ALA A 96 -10.28 -5.06 -4.43
CA ALA A 96 -10.84 -5.72 -5.62
C ALA A 96 -11.61 -7.03 -5.35
N ASN A 97 -11.70 -7.50 -4.10
CA ASN A 97 -12.43 -8.75 -3.85
C ASN A 97 -13.94 -8.55 -4.06
N ARG A 98 -14.56 -9.45 -4.83
CA ARG A 98 -16.00 -9.43 -5.15
C ARG A 98 -16.89 -10.01 -4.06
N GLU A 99 -16.32 -10.70 -3.07
CA GLU A 99 -17.08 -11.37 -2.01
C GLU A 99 -17.40 -10.45 -0.79
N SER A 100 -16.77 -9.28 -0.71
CA SER A 100 -16.94 -8.29 0.36
C SER A 100 -17.11 -6.88 -0.21
N VAL A 101 -17.61 -5.92 0.59
CA VAL A 101 -17.57 -4.50 0.24
C VAL A 101 -16.12 -4.11 -0.06
N CYS A 102 -15.85 -3.69 -1.29
CA CYS A 102 -14.51 -3.34 -1.76
C CYS A 102 -14.54 -2.02 -2.54
N LEU A 103 -13.41 -1.32 -2.53
CA LEU A 103 -13.28 0.00 -3.16
C LEU A 103 -13.73 0.00 -4.63
N ALA A 104 -13.31 -1.00 -5.40
CA ALA A 104 -13.63 -1.10 -6.81
C ALA A 104 -15.15 -1.26 -7.05
N HIS A 105 -15.85 -2.01 -6.19
CA HIS A 105 -17.30 -2.15 -6.30
C HIS A 105 -18.02 -0.83 -6.07
N ASP A 106 -17.57 -0.01 -5.11
CA ASP A 106 -18.22 1.27 -4.79
C ASP A 106 -17.91 2.38 -5.80
N ILE A 107 -16.70 2.36 -6.39
CA ILE A 107 -16.24 3.40 -7.32
C ILE A 107 -16.60 3.10 -8.77
N ILE A 108 -16.50 1.84 -9.21
CA ILE A 108 -16.63 1.45 -10.63
C ILE A 108 -18.09 1.05 -10.97
N ARG A 109 -19.01 1.10 -10.00
CA ARG A 109 -20.42 0.81 -10.26
C ARG A 109 -20.98 1.81 -11.29
N PRO A 110 -21.66 1.35 -12.35
CA PRO A 110 -22.35 2.26 -13.26
C PRO A 110 -23.35 3.09 -12.46
N ARG A 111 -23.32 4.41 -12.65
CA ARG A 111 -24.44 5.26 -12.26
C ARG A 111 -25.54 5.02 -13.27
N ASP A 112 -26.67 4.52 -12.78
CA ASP A 112 -27.90 4.40 -13.56
C ASP A 112 -28.29 5.75 -14.20
#